data_AF-A0A8S0GYT6-F1
#
_entry.id   AF-A0A8S0GYT6-F1
#
_cell.length_a   1.000
_cell.length_b   1.000
_cell.length_c   1.000
_cell.angle_alpha   90.00
_cell.angle_beta   90.00
_cell.angle_gamma   90.00
#
_symmetry.space_group_name_H-M   'P 1'
#
loop_
_entity.id
_entity.type
_entity.pdbx_description
1 polymer ?
#
loop_
_entity_poly.entity_id
_entity_poly.type
_entity_poly.pdbx_seq_one_letter_code
_entity_poly.pdbx_strand_id
1 'polypeptide(L)' 'MGERYTIADIATFPWIRNLIGFYEAGELVGIDNFPEVKRVLAKFVARPAVIRGLEIPKVS' A
#
# COMPACT_ATOMS: atom_id res chain seq x y z
N MET A 1 7.17 -6.80 12.31
CA MET A 1 8.55 -6.95 11.81
C MET A 1 8.85 -8.41 11.57
N GLY A 2 9.32 -8.76 10.37
CA GLY A 2 9.42 -10.14 9.91
C GLY A 2 8.04 -10.73 9.59
N GLU A 3 7.66 -11.80 10.27
CA GLU A 3 6.38 -12.50 10.04
C GLU A 3 5.14 -11.73 10.53
N ARG A 4 5.33 -10.78 11.46
CA ARG A 4 4.22 -10.05 12.09
C ARG A 4 3.90 -8.75 11.37
N TYR A 5 2.63 -8.56 11.02
CA TYR A 5 2.03 -7.29 10.62
C TYR A 5 2.04 -6.29 11.80
N THR A 6 2.45 -5.05 11.53
CA THR A 6 2.68 -4.01 12.55
C THR A 6 2.27 -2.62 12.08
N ILE A 7 2.38 -1.63 12.97
CA ILE A 7 2.13 -0.23 12.65
C ILE A 7 3.08 0.33 11.58
N ALA A 8 4.27 -0.25 11.40
CA ALA A 8 5.18 0.16 10.33
C ALA A 8 4.56 -0.12 8.96
N ASP A 9 3.92 -1.28 8.80
CA ASP A 9 3.21 -1.62 7.56
C ASP A 9 2.03 -0.66 7.31
N ILE A 10 1.28 -0.33 8.37
CA ILE A 10 0.17 0.64 8.33
C ILE A 10 0.66 2.03 7.93
N ALA A 11 1.83 2.46 8.42
CA ALA A 11 2.36 3.79 8.13
C ALA A 11 2.98 3.89 6.72
N THR A 12 3.55 2.80 6.19
CA THR A 12 4.33 2.84 4.95
C THR A 12 3.52 2.48 3.70
N PHE A 13 2.75 1.39 3.72
CA PHE A 13 2.11 0.88 2.49
C PHE A 13 1.01 1.77 1.90
N PRO A 14 0.25 2.58 2.67
CA PRO A 14 -0.66 3.56 2.07
C PRO A 14 0.05 4.57 1.17
N TRP A 15 1.26 5.01 1.54
CA TRP A 15 2.06 5.93 0.72
C TRP A 15 2.56 5.29 -0.56
N ILE A 16 2.96 4.02 -0.51
CA ILE A 16 3.36 3.28 -1.72
C ILE A 16 2.15 3.10 -2.66
N ARG A 17 0.97 2.73 -2.12
CA ARG A 17 -0.27 2.67 -2.90
C ARG A 17 -0.58 4.01 -3.58
N ASN A 18 -0.45 5.11 -2.85
CA ASN A 18 -0.72 6.44 -3.39
C ASN A 18 0.27 6.83 -4.49
N LEU A 19 1.56 6.55 -4.29
CA LEU A 19 2.63 6.87 -5.23
C LEU A 19 2.41 6.21 -6.61
N ILE A 20 2.05 4.93 -6.64
CA ILE A 20 1.91 4.20 -7.90
C ILE A 20 0.50 4.26 -8.50
N GLY A 21 -0.49 4.67 -7.70
CA GLY A 21 -1.89 4.82 -8.10
C GLY A 21 -2.23 6.28 -8.38
N PHE A 22 -2.59 7.03 -7.33
CA PHE A 22 -3.07 8.41 -7.45
C PHE A 22 -2.03 9.38 -8.04
N TYR A 23 -0.75 9.20 -7.73
CA TYR A 23 0.31 10.02 -8.34
C TYR A 23 0.79 9.48 -9.70
N GLU A 24 0.30 8.31 -10.12
CA GLU A 24 0.65 7.67 -11.40
C GLU A 24 2.17 7.54 -11.64
N ALA A 25 2.98 7.53 -10.58
CA ALA A 25 4.45 7.58 -10.67
C ALA A 25 5.10 6.17 -10.74
N GLY A 26 4.31 5.12 -10.96
CA GLY A 26 4.78 3.73 -10.93
C GLY A 26 5.89 3.44 -11.94
N GLU A 27 5.74 3.91 -13.18
CA GLU A 27 6.76 3.78 -14.22
C GLU A 27 8.00 4.63 -13.91
N LEU A 28 7.80 5.87 -13.44
CA LEU A 28 8.88 6.81 -13.13
C LEU A 28 9.84 6.26 -12.06
N VAL A 29 9.30 5.61 -11.03
CA VAL A 29 10.12 4.99 -9.97
C VAL A 29 10.53 3.56 -10.30
N GLY A 30 10.10 3.02 -11.43
CA GLY A 30 10.39 1.65 -11.86
C GLY A 30 9.92 0.60 -10.86
N ILE A 31 8.66 0.69 -10.40
CA ILE A 31 8.13 -0.17 -9.33
C ILE A 31 8.29 -1.68 -9.59
N ASP A 32 8.36 -2.08 -10.87
CA ASP A 32 8.57 -3.47 -11.28
C ASP A 32 9.93 -4.03 -10.88
N ASN A 33 10.92 -3.18 -10.61
CA ASN A 33 12.22 -3.59 -10.07
C ASN A 33 12.18 -3.98 -8.59
N PHE A 34 11.04 -3.81 -7.91
CA PHE A 34 10.86 -4.07 -6.47
C PHE A 34 9.81 -5.16 -6.20
N PRO A 35 10.06 -6.43 -6.58
CA PRO A 35 9.07 -7.50 -6.51
C PRO A 35 8.56 -7.78 -5.08
N GLU A 36 9.43 -7.70 -4.06
CA GLU A 36 9.01 -7.91 -2.68
C GLU A 36 8.13 -6.77 -2.16
N VAL A 37 8.38 -5.53 -2.57
CA VAL A 37 7.52 -4.39 -2.23
C VAL A 37 6.14 -4.59 -2.85
N LYS A 38 6.07 -4.97 -4.13
CA LYS A 38 4.80 -5.31 -4.81
C LYS A 38 4.07 -6.47 -4.12
N ARG A 39 4.80 -7.52 -3.74
CA ARG A 39 4.23 -8.69 -3.05
C ARG A 39 3.61 -8.31 -1.70
N VAL A 40 4.29 -7.50 -0.90
CA VAL A 40 3.76 -7.09 0.41
C VAL A 40 2.63 -6.07 0.24
N LEU A 41 2.75 -5.13 -0.70
CA LEU A 41 1.69 -4.17 -1.04
C LEU A 41 0.40 -4.90 -1.44
N ALA A 42 0.48 -5.92 -2.31
CA ALA A 42 -0.67 -6.72 -2.72
C ALA A 42 -1.35 -7.40 -1.52
N LYS A 43 -0.57 -7.97 -0.60
CA LYS A 43 -1.10 -8.56 0.65
C LYS A 43 -1.72 -7.50 1.56
N PHE A 44 -1.13 -6.30 1.64
CA PHE A 44 -1.61 -5.19 2.46
C PHE A 44 -2.98 -4.68 1.99
N VAL A 45 -3.12 -4.37 0.70
CA VAL A 45 -4.37 -3.81 0.13
C VAL A 45 -5.51 -4.82 0.11
N ALA A 46 -5.23 -6.12 0.15
CA ALA A 46 -6.25 -7.18 0.24
C ALA A 46 -6.85 -7.34 1.65
N ARG A 47 -6.32 -6.67 2.68
CA ARG A 47 -6.83 -6.82 4.06
C ARG A 47 -8.18 -6.11 4.20
N PRO A 48 -9.23 -6.78 4.73
CA PRO A 48 -10.55 -6.16 4.90
C PRO A 48 -10.52 -4.86 5.74
N ALA A 49 -9.65 -4.79 6.75
CA ALA A 49 -9.50 -3.59 7.57
C ALA A 49 -8.82 -2.43 6.81
N VAL A 50 -7.90 -2.73 5.90
CA VAL A 50 -7.23 -1.71 5.06
C VAL A 50 -8.21 -1.15 4.05
N ILE A 51 -8.98 -2.01 3.36
CA ILE A 51 -10.02 -1.58 2.41
C ILE A 51 -10.98 -0.60 3.09
N ARG A 52 -11.52 -0.98 4.27
CA ARG A 52 -12.39 -0.08 5.04
C ARG A 52 -11.70 1.21 5.44
N GLY A 53 -10.47 1.14 5.94
CA GLY A 53 -9.72 2.31 6.42
C GLY A 53 -9.41 3.33 5.33
N LEU A 54 -9.20 2.87 4.09
CA LEU A 54 -8.93 3.74 2.94
C LEU A 54 -10.16 4.55 2.48
N GLU A 55 -11.36 4.15 2.88
CA GLU A 55 -12.63 4.81 2.51
C GLU A 55 -13.23 5.64 3.66
N ILE A 56 -12.48 5.84 4.75
CA ILE A 56 -12.93 6.56 5.95
C ILE A 56 -12.11 7.87 6.09
N PRO A 57 -12.75 9.04 6.31
CA PRO A 57 -14.20 9.23 6.31
C PRO A 57 -14.78 9.02 4.90
N LYS A 58 -16.05 8.62 4.84
CA LYS A 58 -16.74 8.58 3.55
C LYS A 58 -16.80 10.00 3.00
N VAL A 59 -16.41 10.16 1.74
CA VAL A 59 -16.65 11.39 1.00
C VAL A 59 -18.17 11.61 0.98
N SER A 60 -18.61 12.76 1.48
CA SER A 60 -20.01 13.20 1.54
C SER A 60 -20.59 13.43 0.16
#